data_AF-D5BPU4-F1
#
_entry.id   AF-D5BPU4-F1
#
_cell.length_a   1.000
_cell.length_b   1.000
_cell.length_c   1.000
_cell.angle_alpha   90.00
_cell.angle_beta   90.00
_cell.angle_gamma   90.00
#
_symmetry.space_group_name_H-M   'P 1'
#
loop_
_entity.id
_entity.type
_entity.pdbx_description
1 polymer ?
#
loop_
_entity_poly.entity_id
_entity_poly.type
_entity_poly.pdbx_seq_one_letter_code
_entity_poly.pdbx_strand_id
1 'polypeptide(L)' 'MLALDQKVTLSCTETGQDAAGTIVRIQGSRVDVALSQGGGNLLVSLHMQKAGLYVGSQSGLEFVMRI' A
#
# COMPACT_ATOMS: atom_id res chain seq x y z
N MET A 1 10.54 5.27 9.57
CA MET A 1 11.18 4.05 9.02
C MET A 1 10.10 3.00 8.88
N LEU A 2 10.02 2.30 7.74
CA LEU A 2 9.00 1.26 7.54
C LEU A 2 9.40 -0.03 8.26
N ALA A 3 8.42 -0.76 8.77
CA ALA A 3 8.61 -2.05 9.40
C ALA A 3 7.60 -3.08 8.87
N LEU A 4 7.96 -4.37 8.95
CA LEU A 4 7.00 -5.46 8.79
C LEU A 4 5.93 -5.37 9.88
N ASP A 5 4.73 -5.85 9.57
CA ASP A 5 3.54 -5.80 10.43
C ASP A 5 3.07 -4.38 10.81
N GLN A 6 3.67 -3.36 10.22
CA GLN A 6 3.22 -1.98 10.40
C GLN A 6 1.86 -1.78 9.71
N LYS A 7 0.90 -1.25 10.47
CA LYS A 7 -0.39 -0.79 9.94
C LYS A 7 -0.20 0.50 9.16
N VAL A 8 -0.76 0.54 7.96
CA VAL A 8 -0.69 1.67 7.04
C VAL A 8 -2.06 1.91 6.39
N THR A 9 -2.24 3.10 5.85
CA THR A 9 -3.42 3.47 5.06
C THR A 9 -2.99 3.71 3.63
N LEU A 10 -3.69 3.09 2.68
CA LEU A 10 -3.56 3.35 1.25
C LEU A 10 -4.73 4.20 0.79
N SER A 11 -4.46 5.31 0.10
CA SER A 11 -5.50 6.10 -0.54
C SER A 11 -5.63 5.69 -2.00
N CYS A 12 -6.84 5.31 -2.44
CA CYS A 12 -7.14 5.06 -3.84
C CYS A 12 -7.33 6.39 -4.57
N THR A 13 -6.61 6.63 -5.66
CA THR A 13 -6.62 7.93 -6.34
C THR A 13 -7.86 8.13 -7.21
N GLU A 14 -8.47 7.05 -7.70
CA GLU A 14 -9.67 7.10 -8.53
C GLU A 14 -10.95 7.29 -7.71
N THR A 15 -11.04 6.64 -6.56
CA THR A 15 -12.26 6.66 -5.71
C THR A 15 -12.15 7.63 -4.54
N GLY A 16 -10.93 8.07 -4.20
CA GLY A 16 -10.65 8.86 -3.00
C GLY A 16 -10.85 8.10 -1.69
N GLN A 17 -11.07 6.78 -1.76
CA GLN A 17 -11.29 5.96 -0.58
C GLN A 17 -9.97 5.51 0.05
N ASP A 18 -9.94 5.53 1.38
CA ASP A 18 -8.84 5.01 2.17
C ASP A 18 -9.07 3.54 2.54
N ALA A 19 -8.04 2.73 2.34
CA ALA A 19 -8.01 1.32 2.69
C ALA A 19 -6.93 1.05 3.73
N ALA A 20 -7.33 0.54 4.89
CA ALA A 20 -6.39 0.07 5.91
C ALA A 20 -5.69 -1.21 5.44
N GLY A 21 -4.39 -1.30 5.71
CA GLY A 21 -3.59 -2.48 5.39
C GLY A 21 -2.40 -2.67 6.33
N THR A 22 -1.69 -3.77 6.13
CA THR A 22 -0.51 -4.14 6.91
C THR A 22 0.65 -4.43 5.97
N ILE A 23 1.84 -3.90 6.27
CA ILE A 23 3.05 -4.20 5.51
C ILE A 23 3.46 -5.65 5.75
N VAL A 24 3.49 -6.46 4.70
CA VAL A 24 3.87 -7.88 4.77
C VAL A 24 5.20 -8.19 4.08
N ARG A 25 5.71 -7.24 3.27
CA ARG A 25 7.04 -7.36 2.65
C ARG A 25 7.66 -5.99 2.44
N ILE A 26 8.97 -5.90 2.67
CA ILE A 26 9.81 -4.76 2.29
C ILE A 26 11.01 -5.30 1.52
N GLN A 27 11.25 -4.78 0.32
CA GLN A 27 12.39 -5.16 -0.52
C GLN A 27 12.92 -3.92 -1.25
N GLY A 28 13.96 -3.28 -0.69
CA GLY A 28 14.51 -2.05 -1.26
C GLY A 28 13.47 -0.93 -1.32
N SER A 29 13.13 -0.47 -2.52
CA SER A 29 12.10 0.55 -2.77
C SER A 29 10.67 -0.02 -2.88
N ARG A 30 10.50 -1.35 -2.81
CA ARG A 30 9.20 -2.01 -2.90
C ARG A 30 8.65 -2.36 -1.52
N VAL A 31 7.35 -2.17 -1.34
CA VAL A 31 6.59 -2.55 -0.14
C VAL A 31 5.32 -3.25 -0.58
N ASP A 32 5.07 -4.46 -0.08
CA ASP A 32 3.80 -5.14 -0.30
C ASP A 32 2.90 -4.95 0.94
N VAL A 33 1.68 -4.50 0.71
CA VAL A 33 0.68 -4.22 1.75
C VAL A 33 -0.53 -5.14 1.57
N ALA A 34 -0.88 -5.88 2.61
CA ALA A 34 -2.12 -6.66 2.65
C ALA A 34 -3.26 -5.76 3.14
N LEU A 35 -4.27 -5.57 2.30
CA LEU A 35 -5.45 -4.78 2.64
C LEU A 35 -6.39 -5.56 3.56
N SER A 36 -6.85 -4.91 4.62
CA SER A 36 -7.79 -5.47 5.61
C SER A 36 -9.24 -5.42 5.13
N GLN A 37 -9.53 -4.59 4.12
CA GLN A 37 -10.85 -4.43 3.51
C GLN A 37 -11.03 -5.46 2.38
N GLY A 38 -12.21 -6.10 2.29
CA GLY A 38 -12.56 -6.97 1.15
C GLY A 38 -12.21 -8.47 1.26
N GLY A 39 -12.07 -9.02 2.47
CA GLY A 39 -11.98 -10.48 2.67
C GLY A 39 -10.56 -11.07 2.70
N GLY A 40 -9.53 -10.25 2.96
CA GLY A 40 -8.23 -10.71 3.47
C GLY A 40 -7.18 -11.15 2.46
N ASN A 41 -7.46 -11.15 1.16
CA ASN A 41 -6.52 -11.64 0.13
C ASN A 41 -5.99 -10.58 -0.84
N LEU A 42 -6.29 -9.29 -0.64
CA LEU A 42 -5.86 -8.26 -1.56
C LEU A 42 -4.48 -7.72 -1.15
N LEU A 43 -3.45 -8.10 -1.90
CA LEU A 43 -2.08 -7.59 -1.78
C LEU A 43 -1.85 -6.47 -2.78
N VAL A 44 -1.35 -5.32 -2.32
CA VAL A 44 -0.96 -4.20 -3.18
C VAL A 44 0.56 -4.06 -3.11
N SER A 45 1.22 -4.19 -4.26
CA SER A 45 2.66 -3.96 -4.38
C SER A 45 2.91 -2.49 -4.71
N LEU A 46 3.57 -1.78 -3.80
CA LEU A 46 3.85 -0.35 -3.93
C LEU A 46 5.35 -0.16 -4.17
N HIS A 47 5.69 0.79 -5.04
CA HIS A 47 7.06 1.21 -5.30
C HIS A 47 7.26 2.66 -4.88
N MET A 48 8.38 2.92 -4.21
CA MET A 48 8.79 4.26 -3.81
C MET A 48 9.05 5.13 -5.04
N GLN A 49 8.29 6.21 -5.18
CA GLN A 49 8.47 7.20 -6.25
C GLN A 49 9.34 8.37 -5.78
N LYS A 50 9.23 8.73 -4.50
CA LYS A 50 10.08 9.71 -3.82
C LYS A 50 10.11 9.40 -2.32
N ALA A 51 11.00 10.07 -1.58
CA ALA A 51 11.02 10.01 -0.12
C ALA A 51 9.60 10.17 0.46
N GLY A 52 9.14 9.14 1.18
CA GLY A 52 7.82 9.13 1.82
C GLY A 52 6.61 8.87 0.91
N LEU A 53 6.78 8.70 -0.41
CA LEU A 53 5.69 8.42 -1.35
C LEU A 53 5.88 7.07 -2.04
N TYR A 54 4.91 6.19 -1.86
CA TYR A 54 4.84 4.91 -2.55
C TYR A 54 3.57 4.83 -3.37
N VAL A 55 3.69 4.29 -4.58
CA VAL A 55 2.58 4.16 -5.53
C VAL A 55 2.57 2.75 -6.06
N GLY A 56 1.38 2.17 -6.17
CA GLY A 56 1.16 0.84 -6.72
C GLY A 56 -0.22 0.74 -7.30
N SER A 57 -0.44 -0.27 -8.12
CA SER A 57 -1.75 -0.52 -8.70
C SER A 57 -2.20 -1.95 -8.41
N GLN A 58 -3.50 -2.12 -8.23
CA GLN A 58 -4.12 -3.43 -8.09
C GLN A 58 -5.48 -3.43 -8.76
N SER A 59 -5.74 -4.44 -9.59
CA SER A 59 -7.01 -4.59 -10.33
C SER A 59 -7.44 -3.34 -11.13
N GLY A 60 -6.48 -2.56 -11.63
CA GLY A 60 -6.74 -1.34 -12.40
C GLY A 60 -7.01 -0.08 -11.57
N LEU A 61 -6.91 -0.16 -10.25
CA LEU A 61 -6.97 0.99 -9.33
C LEU A 61 -5.56 1.34 -8.84
N GLU A 62 -5.26 2.62 -8.74
CA GLU A 62 -4.02 3.13 -8.20
C GLU A 62 -4.17 3.47 -6.71
N PHE A 63 -3.17 3.05 -5.94
CA PHE A 63 -3.09 3.23 -4.50
C PHE A 63 -1.81 3.97 -4.14
N VAL A 64 -1.95 4.91 -3.21
CA VAL A 64 -0.85 5.74 -2.72
C VAL A 64 -0.70 5.54 -1.22
N MET A 65 0.54 5.31 -0.78
CA MET A 65 0.93 5.34 0.62
C MET A 65 1.83 6.55 0.87
N ARG A 66 1.50 7.33 1.90
CA ARG A 66 2.30 8.46 2.37
C ARG A 66 2.71 8.22 3.82
N ILE A 67 3.99 8.42 4.10
CA ILE A 67 4.63 8.25 5.42
C ILE A 67 5.58 9.40 5.73
#